data_AF-A0A7E4UPK9-F1
#
_entry.id   AF-A0A7E4UPK9-F1
#
_cell.length_a   1.000
_cell.length_b   1.000
_cell.length_c   1.000
_cell.angle_alpha   90.00
_cell.angle_beta   90.00
_cell.angle_gamma   90.00
#
_symmetry.space_group_name_H-M   'P 1'
#
loop_
_entity.id
_entity.type
_entity.pdbx_description
1 polymer ?
#
loop_
_entity_poly.entity_id
_entity_poly.type
_entity_poly.pdbx_seq_one_letter_code
_entity_poly.pdbx_strand_id
1 'polypeptide(L)'
;MRDSTTCVLFLLSMALLAVSVHSLKCYTGFKLISGQTFGGDTKECEDNSDYCYNMTASAGILLSAMKAGCSTYRCFLSRDTCRSMDFQGVPVSFCCCSTDLCNSNDNY
;
A
#
# COMPACT_ATOMS: atom_id res chain seq x y z
N MET A 1 -10.13 45.40 -25.61
CA MET A 1 -10.57 44.08 -26.11
C MET A 1 -9.63 43.07 -25.49
N ARG A 2 -10.15 42.22 -24.60
CA ARG A 2 -9.35 41.31 -23.76
C ARG A 2 -8.84 40.18 -24.66
N ASP A 3 -7.52 40.09 -24.83
CA ASP A 3 -6.85 39.22 -25.81
C ASP A 3 -7.31 37.75 -25.72
N SER A 4 -7.95 37.26 -26.77
CA SER A 4 -8.43 35.87 -26.87
C SER A 4 -7.30 34.84 -26.69
N THR A 5 -6.08 35.21 -27.11
CA THR A 5 -4.85 34.42 -27.00
C THR A 5 -4.35 34.26 -25.57
N THR A 6 -4.53 35.25 -24.69
CA THR A 6 -4.14 35.13 -23.28
C THR A 6 -5.08 34.20 -22.51
N CYS A 7 -6.38 34.18 -22.83
CA CYS A 7 -7.31 33.19 -22.28
C CYS A 7 -6.95 31.75 -22.68
N VAL A 8 -6.61 31.51 -23.96
CA VAL A 8 -6.27 30.15 -24.45
C VAL A 8 -5.00 29.63 -23.78
N LEU A 9 -3.98 30.48 -23.61
CA LEU A 9 -2.74 30.12 -22.89
C LEU A 9 -2.99 29.83 -21.40
N PHE A 10 -3.89 30.58 -20.75
CA PHE A 10 -4.27 30.34 -19.35
C PHE A 10 -5.08 29.05 -19.16
N LEU A 11 -5.92 28.69 -20.14
CA LEU A 11 -6.66 27.43 -20.12
C LEU A 11 -5.74 26.24 -20.41
N LEU A 12 -4.77 26.38 -21.31
CA LEU A 12 -3.75 25.36 -21.58
C LEU A 12 -2.86 25.11 -20.34
N SER A 13 -2.45 26.16 -19.63
CA SER A 13 -1.60 26.02 -18.43
C SER A 13 -2.35 25.35 -17.26
N MET A 14 -3.64 25.66 -17.08
CA MET A 14 -4.51 24.94 -16.14
C MET A 14 -4.69 23.46 -16.49
N ALA A 15 -4.80 23.13 -17.79
CA ALA A 15 -4.93 21.75 -18.24
C ALA A 15 -3.66 20.90 -18.03
N LEU A 16 -2.47 21.51 -18.14
CA LEU A 16 -1.18 20.85 -17.89
C LEU A 16 -0.91 20.58 -16.39
N LEU A 17 -1.54 21.32 -15.48
CA LEU A 17 -1.41 21.12 -14.03
C LEU A 17 -2.35 20.04 -13.49
N ALA A 18 -3.25 19.49 -14.31
CA ALA A 18 -4.20 18.45 -13.92
C ALA A 18 -3.64 17.02 -14.03
N VAL A 19 -2.30 16.85 -14.08
CA VAL A 19 -1.67 15.54 -13.93
C VAL A 19 -1.88 15.09 -12.49
N SER A 20 -2.99 14.38 -12.27
CA SER A 20 -3.32 13.77 -10.99
C SER A 20 -2.26 12.73 -10.66
N VAL A 21 -1.40 13.05 -9.70
CA VAL A 21 -0.53 12.10 -9.01
C VAL A 21 -1.47 11.13 -8.29
N HIS A 22 -1.77 10.00 -8.93
CA HIS A 22 -2.47 8.91 -8.28
C HIS A 22 -1.46 8.23 -7.36
N SER A 23 -1.55 8.53 -6.07
CA SER A 23 -0.80 7.77 -5.09
C SER A 23 -1.51 6.46 -4.80
N LEU A 24 -0.73 5.40 -4.60
CA LEU A 24 -1.24 4.10 -4.20
C LEU A 24 -1.88 4.20 -2.81
N LYS A 25 -3.09 3.67 -2.64
CA LYS A 25 -3.77 3.63 -1.35
C LYS A 25 -3.65 2.25 -0.73
N CYS A 26 -3.23 2.14 0.53
CA CYS A 26 -3.06 0.86 1.21
C CYS A 26 -3.74 0.84 2.59
N TYR A 27 -4.13 -0.35 3.06
CA TYR A 27 -4.44 -0.54 4.48
C TYR A 27 -3.20 -0.35 5.33
N THR A 28 -3.38 0.21 6.52
CA THR A 28 -2.31 0.44 7.48
C THR A 28 -2.75 0.06 8.88
N GLY A 29 -1.83 -0.42 9.71
CA GLY A 29 -2.12 -0.74 11.10
C GLY A 29 -1.42 -1.99 11.60
N PHE A 30 -1.83 -2.40 12.80
CA PHE A 30 -1.26 -3.53 13.52
C PHE A 30 -2.35 -4.29 14.27
N LYS A 31 -2.28 -5.63 14.28
CA LYS A 31 -3.12 -6.50 15.09
C LYS A 31 -2.30 -7.61 15.75
N LEU A 32 -2.80 -8.16 16.86
CA LEU A 32 -2.14 -9.21 17.66
C LEU A 32 -2.92 -10.51 17.79
N ILE A 33 -4.22 -10.49 17.50
CA ILE A 33 -5.11 -11.63 17.72
C ILE A 33 -5.68 -12.10 16.38
N SER A 34 -5.71 -13.42 16.19
CA SER A 34 -6.26 -14.04 15.00
C SER A 34 -7.77 -13.77 14.89
N GLY A 35 -8.26 -13.45 13.70
CA GLY A 35 -9.67 -13.09 13.46
C GLY A 35 -10.03 -11.62 13.71
N GLN A 36 -9.13 -10.81 14.28
CA GLN A 36 -9.30 -9.36 14.24
C GLN A 36 -8.95 -8.84 12.84
N THR A 37 -9.73 -7.88 12.34
CA THR A 37 -9.32 -7.11 11.17
C THR A 37 -8.30 -6.07 11.62
N PHE A 38 -7.28 -5.78 10.82
CA PHE A 38 -6.60 -4.47 10.95
C PHE A 38 -7.70 -3.42 10.83
N GLY A 39 -7.67 -2.37 11.65
CA GLY A 39 -8.64 -1.29 11.53
C GLY A 39 -8.79 -0.87 10.07
N GLY A 40 -9.99 -0.45 9.65
CA GLY A 40 -10.28 0.00 8.28
C GLY A 40 -9.52 1.27 7.87
N ASP A 41 -8.45 1.59 8.58
CA ASP A 41 -7.57 2.72 8.33
C ASP A 41 -6.78 2.47 7.06
N THR A 42 -6.77 3.51 6.23
CA THR A 42 -6.08 3.51 4.95
C THR A 42 -5.17 4.71 4.91
N LYS A 43 -4.09 4.61 4.16
CA LYS A 43 -3.20 5.73 3.88
C LYS A 43 -2.87 5.78 2.40
N GLU A 44 -2.69 6.99 1.89
CA GLU A 44 -2.04 7.23 0.62
C GLU A 44 -0.53 7.02 0.82
N CYS A 45 0.12 6.31 -0.11
CA CYS A 45 1.57 6.15 -0.10
C CYS A 45 2.25 7.48 -0.48
N GLU A 46 3.53 7.61 -0.18
CA GLU A 46 4.26 8.86 -0.50
C GLU A 46 4.97 8.74 -1.86
N ASP A 47 5.48 7.55 -2.16
CA ASP A 47 6.27 7.29 -3.36
C ASP A 47 5.47 6.56 -4.43
N ASN A 48 5.67 6.95 -5.70
CA ASN A 48 5.07 6.25 -6.85
C ASN A 48 5.64 4.82 -7.05
N SER A 49 6.73 4.48 -6.37
CA SER A 49 7.34 3.14 -6.37
C SER A 49 6.89 2.28 -5.19
N ASP A 50 6.05 2.81 -4.29
CA ASP A 50 5.59 2.06 -3.14
C ASP A 50 4.67 0.91 -3.55
N TYR A 51 4.68 -0.11 -2.70
CA TYR A 51 3.77 -1.25 -2.75
C TYR A 51 3.03 -1.32 -1.42
N CYS A 52 1.80 -1.81 -1.45
CA CYS A 52 1.11 -2.21 -0.24
C CYS A 52 1.77 -3.49 0.27
N TYR A 53 2.13 -3.53 1.54
CA TYR A 53 2.65 -4.75 2.18
C TYR A 53 1.71 -5.25 3.27
N ASN A 54 1.78 -6.55 3.49
CA ASN A 54 1.21 -7.24 4.62
C ASN A 54 2.23 -8.21 5.21
N MET A 55 2.47 -8.12 6.52
CA MET A 55 3.36 -9.01 7.25
C MET A 55 2.57 -9.74 8.33
N THR A 56 2.55 -11.07 8.29
CA THR A 56 1.83 -11.92 9.25
C THR A 56 2.81 -12.85 9.95
N ALA A 57 2.72 -12.97 11.27
CA ALA A 57 3.51 -13.89 12.07
C ALA A 57 2.57 -14.66 13.02
N SER A 58 2.51 -15.97 12.88
CA SER A 58 1.53 -16.81 13.57
C SER A 58 2.20 -17.77 14.55
N ALA A 59 1.89 -17.63 15.84
CA ALA A 59 2.39 -18.49 16.92
C ALA A 59 1.24 -19.34 17.48
N GLY A 60 0.97 -20.49 16.85
CA GLY A 60 -0.17 -21.35 17.21
C GLY A 60 -1.50 -20.87 16.62
N ILE A 61 -2.63 -21.31 17.20
CA ILE A 61 -3.97 -21.14 16.59
C ILE A 61 -4.55 -19.73 16.82
N LEU A 62 -4.25 -19.10 17.96
CA LEU A 62 -4.92 -17.87 18.41
C LEU A 62 -4.03 -16.61 18.39
N LEU A 63 -2.69 -16.77 18.41
CA LEU A 63 -1.76 -15.66 18.44
C LEU A 63 -1.22 -15.40 17.04
N SER A 64 -1.64 -14.28 16.43
CA SER A 64 -1.14 -13.84 15.13
C SER A 64 -0.86 -12.35 15.17
N ALA A 65 0.40 -11.97 15.06
CA ALA A 65 0.79 -10.59 14.88
C ALA A 65 0.74 -10.25 13.39
N MET A 66 0.13 -9.13 13.01
CA MET A 66 0.11 -8.74 11.62
C MET A 66 0.14 -7.24 11.44
N LYS A 67 0.88 -6.79 10.42
CA LYS A 67 1.21 -5.39 10.16
C LYS A 67 1.06 -5.07 8.68
N ALA A 68 0.40 -3.96 8.38
CA ALA A 68 0.13 -3.51 7.02
C ALA A 68 0.63 -2.08 6.78
N GLY A 69 0.93 -1.72 5.53
CA GLY A 69 1.24 -0.33 5.13
C GLY A 69 1.81 -0.22 3.71
N CYS A 70 2.53 0.87 3.44
CA CYS A 70 3.25 1.12 2.18
C CYS A 70 4.76 0.95 2.37
N SER A 71 5.47 0.35 1.41
CA SER A 71 6.93 0.38 1.36
C SER A 71 7.50 -0.04 0.01
N THR A 72 8.38 0.79 -0.56
CA THR A 72 9.25 0.41 -1.67
C THR A 72 10.32 -0.58 -1.23
N TYR A 73 11.08 -0.27 -0.16
CA TYR A 73 12.26 -1.04 0.23
C TYR A 73 11.93 -2.45 0.71
N ARG A 74 10.89 -2.61 1.54
CA ARG A 74 10.52 -3.94 2.05
C ARG A 74 10.02 -4.87 0.95
N CYS A 75 9.36 -4.31 -0.06
CA CYS A 75 8.80 -5.05 -1.18
C CYS A 75 9.80 -5.29 -2.32
N PHE A 76 11.04 -4.82 -2.20
CA PHE A 76 12.05 -4.97 -3.26
C PHE A 76 12.21 -6.41 -3.76
N LEU A 77 12.13 -7.39 -2.84
CA LEU A 77 12.25 -8.84 -3.12
C LEU A 77 10.91 -9.59 -3.20
N SER A 78 9.80 -8.89 -2.95
CA SER A 78 8.44 -9.47 -2.84
C SER A 78 7.42 -8.68 -3.66
N ARG A 79 7.82 -8.11 -4.80
CA ARG A 79 6.91 -7.35 -5.68
C ARG A 79 5.80 -8.27 -6.18
N ASP A 80 4.55 -7.92 -5.90
CA ASP A 80 3.34 -8.65 -6.31
C ASP A 80 3.39 -10.16 -5.97
N THR A 81 4.03 -10.50 -4.84
CA THR A 81 4.17 -11.89 -4.38
C THR A 81 4.33 -11.97 -2.86
N CYS A 82 4.11 -13.16 -2.32
CA CYS A 82 4.35 -13.49 -0.92
C CYS A 82 5.66 -14.27 -0.73
N ARG A 83 6.39 -13.93 0.34
CA ARG A 83 7.57 -14.65 0.79
C ARG A 83 7.40 -15.05 2.25
N SER A 84 7.62 -16.32 2.53
CA SER A 84 7.53 -16.86 3.88
C SER A 84 8.89 -17.27 4.39
N MET A 85 9.11 -17.09 5.69
CA MET A 85 10.30 -17.53 6.40
C MET A 85 9.92 -18.00 7.80
N ASP A 86 10.66 -18.97 8.33
CA ASP A 86 10.53 -19.37 9.74
C ASP A 86 11.53 -18.60 10.59
N PHE A 87 11.03 -17.86 11.57
CA PHE A 87 11.85 -17.14 12.54
C PHE A 87 11.62 -17.70 13.94
N GLN A 88 12.64 -18.34 14.52
CA GLN A 88 12.54 -19.00 15.84
C GLN A 88 11.37 -20.00 15.95
N GLY A 89 11.06 -20.71 14.86
CA GLY A 89 9.94 -21.65 14.79
C GLY A 89 8.57 -20.99 14.61
N VAL A 90 8.53 -19.67 14.38
CA VAL A 90 7.31 -18.92 14.06
C VAL A 90 7.29 -18.64 12.55
N PRO A 91 6.29 -19.14 11.80
CA PRO A 91 6.13 -18.83 10.40
C PRO A 91 5.74 -17.36 10.23
N VAL A 92 6.54 -16.65 9.45
CA VAL A 92 6.33 -15.26 9.05
C VAL A 92 6.06 -15.23 7.54
N SER A 93 4.97 -14.61 7.13
CA SER A 93 4.65 -14.32 5.73
C SER A 93 4.76 -12.82 5.47
N PHE A 94 5.35 -12.45 4.34
CA PHE A 94 5.48 -11.08 3.87
C PHE A 94 5.04 -10.98 2.42
N CYS A 95 3.88 -10.36 2.20
CA CYS A 95 3.25 -10.17 0.89
C CYS A 95 3.31 -8.71 0.47
N CYS A 96 3.53 -8.45 -0.82
CA CYS A 96 3.30 -7.13 -1.38
C CYS A 96 2.48 -7.15 -2.66
N CYS A 97 1.83 -6.03 -2.96
CA CYS A 97 0.99 -5.84 -4.14
C CYS A 97 0.91 -4.35 -4.53
N SER A 98 0.64 -4.06 -5.81
CA SER A 98 0.73 -2.71 -6.39
C SER A 98 -0.62 -2.07 -6.76
N THR A 99 -1.74 -2.59 -6.27
CA THR A 99 -3.08 -2.04 -6.56
C THR A 99 -3.74 -1.49 -5.30
N ASP A 100 -4.64 -0.51 -5.45
CA ASP A 100 -5.29 0.10 -4.28
C ASP A 100 -5.96 -0.94 -3.37
N LEU A 101 -5.68 -0.81 -2.07
CA LEU A 101 -6.29 -1.58 -0.99
C LEU A 101 -6.10 -3.11 -1.12
N CYS A 102 -5.06 -3.55 -1.85
CA CYS A 102 -4.82 -4.96 -2.11
C CYS A 102 -4.31 -5.76 -0.89
N ASN A 103 -3.79 -5.08 0.14
CA ASN A 103 -3.24 -5.71 1.34
C ASN A 103 -4.28 -6.01 2.43
N SER A 104 -5.56 -6.19 2.06
CA SER A 104 -6.67 -6.43 3.00
C SER A 104 -6.69 -7.84 3.60
N ASN A 105 -6.08 -8.84 2.96
CA ASN A 105 -6.15 -10.24 3.35
C ASN A 105 -4.87 -11.02 3.05
N ASP A 106 -4.65 -12.11 3.79
CA ASP A 106 -3.46 -13.00 3.77
C ASP A 106 -3.23 -13.79 2.46
N ASN A 107 -3.83 -13.40 1.32
CA ASN A 107 -3.75 -14.18 0.08
C ASN A 107 -3.45 -13.28 -1.12
N TYR A 108 -2.19 -13.33 -1.57
CA TYR A 108 -1.81 -13.06 -2.95
C TYR A 108 -1.10 -14.30 -3.49
#